data_AF-A0A6B2M2G5-F1
#
_entry.id   AF-A0A6B2M2G5-F1
#
_cell.length_a   1.000
_cell.length_b   1.000
_cell.length_c   1.000
_cell.angle_alpha   90.00
_cell.angle_beta   90.00
_cell.angle_gamma   90.00
#
_symmetry.space_group_name_H-M   'P 1'
#
loop_
_entity.id
_entity.type
_entity.pdbx_description
1 polymer ?
#
loop_
_entity_poly.entity_id
_entity_poly.type
_entity_poly.pdbx_seq_one_letter_code
_entity_poly.pdbx_strand_id
1 'polypeptide(L)'
;MMEDIKIQSRDYWFKVIEMLQQNWALIEQEDAGVTVYFIGDTSGVFDKLSFSTVAEAERELLMNGFSRFSEDPEAQKFLACPEPPFYHGNHPNGPIYSSGRYWRSERNL
;
A
#
# COMPACT_ATOMS: atom_id res chain seq x y z
N MET A 1 3.20 18.90 -15.45
CA MET A 1 2.97 17.47 -15.71
C MET A 1 3.30 16.74 -14.44
N MET A 2 2.36 15.98 -13.87
CA MET A 2 2.66 15.08 -12.75
C MET A 2 3.38 13.87 -13.33
N GLU A 3 4.47 13.44 -12.71
CA GLU A 3 5.19 12.23 -13.12
C GLU A 3 4.40 11.00 -12.67
N ASP A 4 4.16 10.08 -13.60
CA ASP A 4 3.52 8.81 -13.32
C ASP A 4 4.50 7.90 -12.56
N ILE A 5 4.01 7.30 -11.47
CA ILE A 5 4.75 6.30 -10.71
C ILE A 5 4.55 4.95 -11.40
N LYS A 6 5.65 4.35 -11.83
CA LYS A 6 5.62 3.05 -12.51
C LYS A 6 5.62 1.93 -11.47
N ILE A 7 4.46 1.34 -11.25
CA ILE A 7 4.27 0.15 -10.41
C ILE A 7 3.81 -0.99 -11.32
N GLN A 8 4.56 -2.08 -11.38
CA GLN A 8 4.28 -3.25 -12.22
C GLN A 8 3.41 -4.28 -11.49
N SER A 9 3.57 -4.37 -10.16
CA SER A 9 2.81 -5.29 -9.33
C SER A 9 1.29 -5.10 -9.47
N ARG A 10 0.55 -6.22 -9.45
CA ARG A 10 -0.92 -6.27 -9.47
C ARG A 10 -1.47 -7.19 -8.39
N ASP A 11 -0.63 -7.61 -7.44
CA ASP A 11 -1.05 -8.36 -6.26
C ASP A 11 -1.42 -7.36 -5.16
N TYR A 12 -2.70 -6.95 -5.17
CA TYR A 12 -3.19 -5.91 -4.27
C TYR A 12 -3.35 -6.44 -2.86
N TRP A 13 -2.84 -5.63 -1.93
CA TRP A 13 -3.15 -5.71 -0.52
C TRP A 13 -4.11 -4.58 -0.19
N PHE A 14 -5.04 -4.81 0.73
CA PHE A 14 -6.00 -3.78 1.12
C PHE A 14 -6.25 -3.79 2.62
N LYS A 15 -6.66 -2.63 3.13
CA LYS A 15 -7.16 -2.44 4.48
C LYS A 15 -8.34 -1.48 4.43
N VAL A 16 -9.46 -1.89 5.01
CA VAL A 16 -10.59 -0.98 5.24
C VAL A 16 -10.26 -0.07 6.42
N ILE A 17 -10.33 1.23 6.20
CA ILE A 17 -10.14 2.26 7.23
C ILE A 17 -11.50 2.85 7.64
N GLU A 18 -11.49 3.87 8.50
CA GLU A 18 -12.71 4.53 8.95
C GLU A 18 -13.51 5.10 7.75
N MET A 19 -14.82 5.24 7.92
CA MET A 19 -15.74 5.74 6.89
C MET A 19 -15.77 4.90 5.59
N LEU A 20 -15.42 3.60 5.66
CA LEU A 20 -15.45 2.67 4.52
C LEU A 20 -14.51 3.07 3.38
N GLN A 21 -13.48 3.85 3.64
CA GLN A 21 -12.41 4.08 2.67
C GLN A 21 -11.45 2.88 2.66
N GLN A 22 -10.74 2.69 1.55
CA GLN A 22 -9.74 1.63 1.42
C GLN A 22 -8.35 2.24 1.24
N ASN A 23 -7.40 1.69 1.99
CA ASN A 23 -6.00 1.88 1.69
C ASN A 23 -5.51 0.64 0.96
N TRP A 24 -5.01 0.83 -0.25
CA TRP A 24 -4.42 -0.20 -1.07
C TRP A 24 -2.90 -0.19 -0.89
N ALA A 25 -2.29 -1.34 -1.09
CA ALA A 25 -0.86 -1.49 -1.12
C ALA A 25 -0.42 -2.42 -2.25
N LEU A 26 0.67 -2.04 -2.92
CA LEU A 26 1.36 -2.85 -3.91
C LEU A 26 2.82 -3.00 -3.50
N ILE A 27 3.29 -4.25 -3.47
CA ILE A 27 4.70 -4.58 -3.25
C ILE A 27 5.39 -4.56 -4.62
N GLU A 28 6.36 -3.68 -4.80
CA GLU A 28 7.20 -3.58 -5.99
C GLU A 28 8.63 -3.99 -5.64
N GLN A 29 9.22 -4.85 -6.46
CA GLN A 29 10.62 -5.23 -6.32
C GLN A 29 11.49 -4.24 -7.09
N GLU A 30 12.47 -3.66 -6.40
CA GLU A 30 13.42 -2.70 -6.97
C GLU A 30 14.85 -3.29 -6.90
N ASP A 31 15.80 -2.70 -7.63
CA ASP A 31 17.17 -3.23 -7.74
C ASP A 31 17.87 -3.41 -6.38
N ALA A 32 17.53 -2.59 -5.38
CA ALA A 32 18.16 -2.55 -4.07
C ALA A 32 17.26 -3.04 -2.91
N GLY A 33 16.08 -3.59 -3.19
CA GLY A 33 15.16 -4.04 -2.16
C GLY A 33 13.72 -4.10 -2.62
N VAL A 34 12.81 -3.77 -1.71
CA VAL A 34 11.37 -3.85 -1.93
C VAL A 34 10.72 -2.56 -1.47
N THR A 35 9.86 -1.98 -2.30
CA THR A 35 9.05 -0.83 -1.92
C THR A 35 7.60 -1.23 -1.86
N VAL A 36 6.95 -0.92 -0.73
CA VAL A 36 5.49 -0.95 -0.63
C VAL A 36 4.97 0.43 -0.94
N TYR A 37 4.18 0.55 -2.00
CA TYR A 37 3.46 1.76 -2.35
C TYR A 37 2.05 1.71 -1.77
N PHE A 38 1.64 2.76 -1.05
CA PHE A 38 0.29 2.88 -0.51
C PHE A 38 -0.54 3.82 -1.38
N ILE A 39 -1.71 3.35 -1.78
CA ILE A 39 -2.50 3.91 -2.88
C ILE A 39 -3.92 4.12 -2.38
N GLY A 40 -4.48 5.31 -2.64
CA GLY A 40 -5.89 5.57 -2.38
C GLY A 40 -6.79 5.06 -3.51
N ASP A 41 -8.10 5.06 -3.31
CA ASP A 41 -9.09 4.60 -4.30
C ASP A 41 -9.01 5.31 -5.67
N THR A 42 -8.40 6.50 -5.71
CA THR A 42 -8.23 7.31 -6.93
C THR A 42 -6.87 7.13 -7.60
N SER A 43 -6.11 6.08 -7.26
CA SER A 43 -4.78 5.77 -7.83
C SER A 43 -3.67 6.75 -7.42
N GLY A 44 -3.94 7.65 -6.48
CA GLY A 44 -2.94 8.51 -5.87
C GLY A 44 -2.09 7.73 -4.85
N VAL A 45 -0.78 7.63 -5.10
CA VAL A 45 0.20 7.09 -4.16
C VAL A 45 0.44 8.12 -3.08
N PHE A 46 -0.02 7.85 -1.86
CA PHE A 46 0.05 8.80 -0.76
C PHE A 46 1.19 8.53 0.22
N ASP A 47 1.79 7.34 0.18
CA ASP A 47 2.92 6.98 1.03
C ASP A 47 3.71 5.80 0.43
N LYS A 48 4.92 5.57 0.96
CA LYS A 48 5.71 4.38 0.64
C LYS A 48 6.60 3.94 1.81
N LEU A 49 6.89 2.65 1.88
CA LEU A 49 7.84 2.06 2.85
C LEU A 49 8.82 1.14 2.13
N SER A 50 10.07 1.10 2.61
CA SER A 50 11.12 0.26 2.02
C SER A 50 11.51 -0.90 2.93
N PHE A 51 11.63 -2.08 2.33
CA PHE A 51 11.95 -3.35 2.96
C PHE A 51 13.10 -4.06 2.27
N SER A 52 13.74 -4.96 3.01
CA SER A 52 14.87 -5.73 2.48
C SER A 52 14.38 -6.86 1.57
N THR A 53 13.20 -7.43 1.87
CA THR A 53 12.64 -8.58 1.15
C THR A 53 11.13 -8.49 1.03
N VAL A 54 10.57 -9.23 0.06
CA VAL A 54 9.11 -9.33 -0.13
C VAL A 54 8.46 -9.95 1.09
N ALA A 55 9.03 -11.04 1.63
CA ALA A 55 8.50 -11.70 2.83
C ALA A 55 8.43 -10.77 4.05
N GLU A 56 9.41 -9.87 4.21
CA GLU A 56 9.38 -8.86 5.27
C GLU A 56 8.23 -7.87 5.05
N ALA A 57 8.04 -7.39 3.81
CA ALA A 57 6.96 -6.47 3.45
C ALA A 57 5.57 -7.08 3.67
N GLU A 58 5.35 -8.32 3.22
CA GLU A 58 4.10 -9.06 3.42
C GLU A 58 3.78 -9.25 4.90
N ARG A 59 4.78 -9.65 5.70
CA ARG A 59 4.63 -9.82 7.15
C ARG A 59 4.24 -8.51 7.81
N GLU A 60 4.90 -7.40 7.47
CA GLU A 60 4.61 -6.10 8.05
C GLU A 60 3.24 -5.56 7.62
N LEU A 61 2.80 -5.82 6.38
CA LEU A 61 1.44 -5.54 5.92
C LEU A 61 0.39 -6.29 6.74
N LEU A 62 0.57 -7.61 6.91
CA LEU A 62 -0.31 -8.45 7.74
C LEU A 62 -0.42 -7.93 9.18
N MET A 63 0.71 -7.63 9.81
CA MET A 63 0.74 -7.10 11.19
C MET A 63 0.03 -5.74 11.33
N ASN A 64 -0.02 -4.96 10.25
CA ASN A 64 -0.69 -3.66 10.21
C ASN A 64 -2.14 -3.74 9.69
N GLY A 65 -2.69 -4.95 9.54
CA GLY A 65 -4.10 -5.20 9.24
C GLY A 65 -4.44 -5.11 7.75
N PHE A 66 -3.45 -5.25 6.87
CA PHE A 66 -3.70 -5.48 5.45
C PHE A 66 -3.89 -6.96 5.18
N SER A 67 -4.73 -7.28 4.20
CA SER A 67 -4.91 -8.63 3.66
C SER A 67 -4.75 -8.62 2.15
N ARG A 68 -4.37 -9.76 1.57
CA ARG A 68 -4.35 -9.93 0.11
C ARG A 68 -5.77 -9.90 -0.44
N PHE A 69 -5.99 -9.04 -1.42
CA PHE A 69 -7.29 -8.89 -2.06
C PHE A 69 -7.70 -10.14 -2.85
N SER A 70 -6.72 -10.80 -3.49
CA SER A 70 -6.91 -12.04 -4.24
C SER A 70 -7.44 -13.20 -3.38
N GLU A 71 -7.23 -13.14 -2.06
CA GLU A 71 -7.61 -14.16 -1.07
C GLU A 71 -8.96 -13.85 -0.36
N ASP A 72 -9.62 -12.72 -0.67
CA ASP A 72 -10.90 -12.31 -0.07
C ASP A 72 -12.03 -12.19 -1.12
N PRO A 73 -12.79 -13.28 -1.37
CA PRO A 73 -13.88 -13.27 -2.33
C PRO A 73 -15.05 -12.35 -1.97
N GLU A 74 -15.25 -12.03 -0.68
CA GLU A 74 -16.31 -11.11 -0.28
C GLU A 74 -15.91 -9.67 -0.62
N ALA A 75 -14.67 -9.28 -0.34
CA ALA A 75 -14.13 -7.99 -0.74
C ALA A 75 -14.21 -7.78 -2.26
N GLN A 76 -13.91 -8.81 -3.05
CA GLN A 76 -13.98 -8.76 -4.52
C GLN A 76 -15.37 -8.48 -5.10
N LYS A 77 -16.44 -8.66 -4.32
CA LYS A 77 -17.81 -8.33 -4.77
C LYS A 77 -18.12 -6.84 -4.72
N PHE A 78 -17.41 -6.09 -3.87
CA PHE A 78 -17.78 -4.71 -3.53
C PHE A 78 -16.66 -3.71 -3.79
N LEU A 79 -15.40 -4.15 -3.78
CA LEU A 79 -14.24 -3.29 -3.98
C LEU A 79 -13.69 -3.41 -5.39
N ALA A 80 -13.19 -2.29 -5.90
CA ALA A 80 -12.45 -2.23 -7.16
C ALA A 80 -11.03 -1.74 -6.87
N CYS A 81 -10.03 -2.44 -7.42
CA CYS A 81 -8.65 -2.02 -7.29
C CYS A 81 -8.41 -0.68 -8.02
N PRO A 82 -7.53 0.18 -7.50
CA PRO A 82 -7.12 1.38 -8.23
C PRO A 82 -6.24 1.00 -9.43
N GLU A 83 -6.59 1.52 -10.60
CA GLU A 83 -5.92 1.24 -11.88
C GLU A 83 -4.89 2.32 -12.23
N PRO A 84 -3.80 2.00 -12.96
CA PRO A 84 -2.87 3.00 -13.45
C PRO A 84 -3.52 3.99 -14.45
N PRO A 85 -2.95 5.19 -14.65
CA PRO A 85 -1.66 5.65 -14.16
C PRO A 85 -1.70 5.98 -12.66
N PHE A 86 -0.68 5.50 -11.94
CA PHE A 86 -0.45 5.92 -10.57
C PHE A 86 0.30 7.23 -10.56
N TYR A 87 -0.05 8.13 -9.66
CA TYR A 87 0.57 9.45 -9.55
C TYR A 87 0.83 9.80 -8.10
N HIS A 88 1.70 10.78 -7.86
CA HIS A 88 1.94 11.29 -6.52
C HIS A 88 0.66 11.93 -5.95
N GLY A 89 0.08 11.27 -4.95
CA GLY A 89 -1.02 11.79 -4.15
C GLY A 89 -0.48 12.49 -2.91
N ASN A 90 -1.01 13.67 -2.60
CA ASN A 90 -0.79 14.28 -1.28
C ASN A 90 -1.94 13.88 -0.37
N HIS A 91 -1.63 13.25 0.76
CA HIS A 91 -2.60 13.10 1.84
C HIS A 91 -2.60 14.38 2.70
N PRO A 92 -3.76 14.96 3.06
CA PRO A 92 -3.82 16.20 3.83
C PRO A 92 -3.12 16.13 5.20
N ASN A 93 -2.98 14.92 5.75
CA ASN A 93 -2.29 14.67 7.02
C ASN A 93 -0.79 14.31 6.86
N GLY A 94 -0.21 14.47 5.67
CA GLY A 94 1.15 14.02 5.39
C GLY A 94 1.29 12.50 5.33
N PRO A 95 2.52 11.95 5.45
CA PRO A 95 2.75 10.51 5.37
C PRO A 95 2.03 9.75 6.51
N ILE A 96 1.19 8.79 6.15
CA ILE A 96 0.33 8.06 7.08
C ILE A 96 1.09 6.93 7.77
N TYR A 97 1.83 6.12 7.01
CA TYR A 97 2.52 4.94 7.50
C TYR A 97 4.00 5.21 7.74
N SER A 98 4.68 5.92 6.83
CA SER A 98 6.10 6.22 6.98
C SER A 98 6.41 7.22 8.10
N SER A 99 5.40 7.94 8.61
CA SER A 99 5.54 8.72 9.84
C SER A 99 5.66 7.87 11.11
N GLY A 100 5.36 6.57 11.05
CA GLY A 100 5.34 5.65 12.20
C GLY A 100 4.13 5.81 13.12
N ARG A 101 3.26 6.81 12.90
CA ARG A 101 2.07 7.04 13.75
C ARG A 101 1.03 5.92 13.62
N TYR A 102 0.86 5.41 12.41
CA TYR A 102 -0.13 4.38 12.08
C TYR A 102 0.50 3.08 11.56
N TRP A 103 1.81 2.91 11.78
CA TRP A 103 2.55 1.71 11.39
C TRP A 103 3.30 1.15 12.59
N ARG A 104 3.03 -0.11 12.94
CA ARG A 104 3.78 -0.86 13.94
C ARG A 104 4.82 -1.69 13.21
N SER A 105 6.09 -1.39 13.42
CA SER A 105 7.20 -2.18 12.88
C SER A 105 7.97 -2.85 14.00
N GLU A 106 8.46 -4.07 13.77
CA GLU A 106 9.41 -4.73 14.67
C GLU A 106 10.86 -4.27 14.45
N ARG A 107 11.12 -3.26 13.60
CA ARG A 107 12.44 -2.65 13.48
C ARG A 107 12.78 -1.80 14.71
N ASN A 108 13.34 -2.49 15.71
CA ASN A 108 13.96 -2.03 16.97
C ASN A 108 13.02 -1.65 18.14
N LEU A 109 12.93 -2.57 19.11
CA LEU A 109 13.65 -2.37 20.37
C LEU A 109 15.07 -2.93 20.21
#